data_AF-A8LSA1-F1
#
_entry.id   AF-A8LSA1-F1
#
_cell.length_a   1.000
_cell.length_b   1.000
_cell.length_c   1.000
_cell.angle_alpha   90.00
_cell.angle_beta   90.00
_cell.angle_gamma   90.00
#
_symmetry.space_group_name_H-M   'P 1'
#
loop_
_entity.id
_entity.type
_entity.pdbx_description
1 polymer ?
#
loop_
_entity_poly.entity_id
_entity_poly.type
_entity_poly.pdbx_seq_one_letter_code
_entity_poly.pdbx_strand_id
1 'polypeptide(L)'
;MSDPAQSFLGRGWSFPPRFDVALDGQGRASGPGALTMVRDHEDIHESLRVLFSTFRGERLLQPEYGAGLAGDVDTPLNATQLGALRSRIEHAILFFEPRIKLRSVTLDTARAADGVLAIHLDYDVPAINSRSNMVYPLYIKEGTNVRMP
;
A
#
# COMPACT_ATOMS: atom_id res chain seq x y z
N MET A 1 9.44 21.80 18.49
CA MET A 1 10.32 21.64 17.32
C MET A 1 10.68 20.16 17.26
N SER A 2 10.03 19.41 16.38
CA SER A 2 10.18 17.96 16.27
C SER A 2 11.36 17.65 15.34
N ASP A 3 12.23 16.74 15.76
CA ASP A 3 13.42 16.30 15.03
C ASP A 3 13.02 15.61 13.70
N PRO A 4 13.52 16.04 12.52
CA PRO A 4 13.15 15.47 11.21
C PRO A 4 13.66 14.03 10.96
N ALA A 5 14.32 13.40 11.93
CA ALA A 5 15.04 12.13 11.76
C ALA A 5 14.25 10.84 12.08
N GLN A 6 13.01 10.91 12.58
CA GLN A 6 12.15 9.72 12.75
C GLN A 6 10.91 9.82 11.86
N SER A 7 11.02 9.31 10.63
CA SER A 7 9.86 9.05 9.78
C SER A 7 8.97 8.01 10.47
N PHE A 8 7.78 8.43 10.88
CA PHE A 8 6.79 7.60 11.56
C PHE A 8 6.22 6.49 10.66
N LEU A 9 6.29 6.67 9.34
CA LEU A 9 5.84 5.70 8.33
C LEU A 9 6.89 4.63 8.01
N GLY A 10 8.13 4.81 8.47
CA GLY A 10 9.23 3.89 8.23
C GLY A 10 10.02 4.23 6.96
N ARG A 11 11.03 3.40 6.68
CA ARG A 11 11.85 3.48 5.46
C ARG A 11 11.85 2.13 4.78
N GLY A 12 11.60 2.15 3.47
CA GLY A 12 11.59 0.98 2.61
C GLY A 12 12.74 0.99 1.62
N TRP A 13 12.97 -0.15 0.99
CA TRP A 13 13.84 -0.24 -0.17
C TRP A 13 13.18 0.50 -1.33
N SER A 14 13.95 1.22 -2.14
CA SER A 14 13.37 1.81 -3.36
C SER A 14 12.85 0.73 -4.30
N PHE A 15 11.77 1.02 -5.02
CA PHE A 15 11.24 0.20 -6.08
C PHE A 15 11.15 0.99 -7.41
N PRO A 16 11.93 0.59 -8.43
CA PRO A 16 12.82 -0.57 -8.49
C PRO A 16 14.00 -0.51 -7.50
N PRO A 17 14.53 -1.65 -7.02
CA PRO A 17 15.71 -1.67 -6.16
C PRO A 17 16.91 -1.04 -6.86
N ARG A 18 17.48 0.00 -6.24
CA ARG A 18 18.64 0.73 -6.77
C ARG A 18 19.80 0.67 -5.78
N PHE A 19 20.98 0.38 -6.30
CA PHE A 19 22.22 0.38 -5.53
C PHE A 19 23.08 1.56 -5.99
N ASP A 20 23.41 2.45 -5.06
CA ASP A 20 24.39 3.50 -5.25
C ASP A 20 25.77 2.88 -5.18
N VAL A 21 26.42 2.78 -6.33
CA VAL A 21 27.76 2.19 -6.49
C VAL A 21 28.73 3.29 -6.90
N ALA A 22 29.80 3.45 -6.12
CA ALA A 22 30.90 4.29 -6.56
C ALA A 22 31.58 3.61 -7.75
N LEU A 23 31.96 4.37 -8.77
CA LEU A 23 32.72 3.86 -9.91
C LEU A 23 34.20 4.24 -9.73
N ASP A 24 35.10 3.31 -10.04
CA ASP A 24 36.54 3.61 -10.14
C ASP A 24 36.86 4.41 -11.41
N GLY A 25 38.13 4.84 -11.55
CA GLY A 25 38.60 5.58 -12.73
C GLY A 25 38.55 4.80 -14.06
N GLN A 26 38.12 3.53 -14.03
CA GLN A 26 37.90 2.67 -15.20
C GLN A 26 36.41 2.37 -15.41
N GLY A 27 35.51 2.98 -14.63
CA GLY A 27 34.05 2.81 -14.73
C GLY A 27 33.53 1.52 -14.10
N ARG A 28 34.31 0.83 -13.26
CA ARG A 28 33.88 -0.39 -12.56
C ARG A 28 33.34 -0.04 -11.17
N ALA A 29 32.32 -0.77 -10.73
CA ALA A 29 31.80 -0.63 -9.37
C ALA A 29 32.91 -0.92 -8.33
N SER A 30 33.10 0.01 -7.40
CA SER A 30 34.08 -0.04 -6.33
C SER A 30 33.40 0.23 -4.99
N GLY A 31 33.64 -0.63 -4.01
CA GLY A 31 33.05 -0.56 -2.68
C GLY A 31 31.68 -1.24 -2.53
N PRO A 32 31.18 -1.37 -1.28
CA PRO A 32 29.88 -1.95 -1.01
C PRO A 32 28.80 -0.97 -1.47
N GLY A 33 28.08 -1.30 -2.54
CA GLY A 33 26.98 -0.47 -3.03
C GLY A 33 25.92 -0.25 -1.95
N ALA A 34 25.55 1.00 -1.71
CA ALA A 34 24.51 1.33 -0.73
C ALA A 34 23.13 1.18 -1.38
N LEU A 35 22.22 0.48 -0.73
CA LEU A 35 20.85 0.39 -1.22
C LEU A 35 20.14 1.74 -1.05
N THR A 36 19.48 2.20 -2.11
CA THR A 36 18.62 3.39 -2.08
C THR A 36 17.37 3.10 -1.27
N MET A 37 17.09 3.96 -0.29
CA MET A 37 15.93 3.86 0.60
C MET A 37 14.94 4.98 0.28
N VAL A 38 13.65 4.65 0.30
CA VAL A 38 12.54 5.60 0.21
C VAL A 38 11.83 5.73 1.55
N ARG A 39 11.05 6.79 1.73
CA ARG A 39 10.34 7.07 2.98
C ARG A 39 9.01 7.76 2.76
N ASP A 40 8.18 7.74 3.79
CA ASP A 40 6.92 8.48 3.89
C ASP A 40 6.02 8.27 2.66
N HIS A 41 5.65 9.35 1.96
CA HIS A 41 4.78 9.29 0.79
C HIS A 41 5.40 8.51 -0.37
N GLU A 42 6.70 8.65 -0.62
CA GLU A 42 7.36 7.96 -1.74
C GLU A 42 7.32 6.44 -1.54
N ASP A 43 7.52 5.98 -0.30
CA ASP A 43 7.41 4.55 0.06
C ASP A 43 5.99 4.00 -0.11
N ILE A 44 4.96 4.80 0.21
CA ILE A 44 3.55 4.43 -0.05
C ILE A 44 3.28 4.33 -1.56
N HIS A 45 3.75 5.30 -2.35
CA HIS A 45 3.58 5.29 -3.80
C HIS A 45 4.24 4.06 -4.45
N GLU A 46 5.45 3.72 -4.02
CA GLU A 46 6.16 2.55 -4.50
C GLU A 46 5.50 1.24 -4.05
N SER A 47 5.00 1.17 -2.82
CA SER A 47 4.22 0.02 -2.32
C SER A 47 2.95 -0.23 -3.13
N LEU A 48 2.16 0.83 -3.42
CA LEU A 48 0.98 0.74 -4.29
C LEU A 48 1.36 0.27 -5.69
N ARG A 49 2.48 0.76 -6.23
CA ARG A 49 3.00 0.32 -7.53
C ARG A 49 3.30 -1.17 -7.54
N VAL A 50 3.99 -1.68 -6.51
CA VAL A 50 4.26 -3.11 -6.35
C VAL A 50 2.94 -3.88 -6.29
N LEU A 51 2.00 -3.46 -5.44
CA LEU A 51 0.70 -4.12 -5.27
C LEU A 51 -0.09 -4.24 -6.59
N PHE A 52 -0.15 -3.18 -7.39
CA PHE A 52 -0.89 -3.18 -8.66
C PHE A 52 -0.17 -3.89 -9.80
N SER A 53 1.17 -3.94 -9.75
CA SER A 53 1.99 -4.65 -10.74
C SER A 53 2.12 -6.16 -10.47
N THR A 54 1.74 -6.62 -9.28
CA THR A 54 1.86 -8.02 -8.87
C THR A 54 0.57 -8.79 -9.17
N PHE A 55 0.70 -9.95 -9.82
CA PHE A 55 -0.41 -10.89 -9.98
C PHE A 55 -0.63 -11.70 -8.70
N ARG A 56 -1.88 -12.07 -8.46
CA ARG A 56 -2.21 -12.98 -7.35
C ARG A 56 -1.54 -14.33 -7.58
N GLY A 57 -0.97 -14.89 -6.53
CA GLY A 57 -0.22 -16.16 -6.56
C GLY A 57 1.27 -16.02 -6.85
N GLU A 58 1.78 -14.84 -7.26
CA GLU A 58 3.22 -14.68 -7.56
C GLU A 58 4.10 -14.75 -6.33
N ARG A 59 3.59 -14.32 -5.16
CA ARG A 59 4.38 -14.32 -3.92
C ARG A 59 4.25 -15.66 -3.21
N LEU A 60 5.37 -16.38 -3.12
CA LEU A 60 5.46 -17.75 -2.60
C LEU A 60 4.72 -17.99 -1.27
N LEU A 61 4.90 -17.08 -0.30
CA LEU A 61 4.30 -17.20 1.04
C LEU A 61 3.10 -16.27 1.26
N GLN A 62 2.69 -15.54 0.22
CA GLN A 62 1.57 -14.60 0.25
C GLN A 62 0.78 -14.69 -1.07
N PRO A 63 0.13 -15.82 -1.35
CA PRO A 63 -0.59 -16.01 -2.63
C PRO A 63 -1.72 -15.00 -2.84
N GLU A 64 -2.32 -14.48 -1.77
CA GLU A 64 -3.39 -13.47 -1.86
C GLU A 64 -2.87 -12.06 -2.21
N TYR A 65 -1.57 -11.80 -2.08
CA TYR A 65 -1.02 -10.48 -2.38
C TYR A 65 -1.04 -10.19 -3.88
N GLY A 66 -1.44 -8.97 -4.23
CA GLY A 66 -1.52 -8.49 -5.61
C GLY A 66 -2.95 -8.10 -5.99
N ALA A 67 -3.07 -6.99 -6.72
CA ALA A 67 -4.37 -6.57 -7.22
C ALA A 67 -4.78 -7.34 -8.49
N GLY A 68 -3.83 -7.94 -9.21
CA GLY A 68 -4.10 -8.76 -10.40
C GLY A 68 -4.80 -7.99 -11.53
N LEU A 69 -4.51 -6.70 -11.68
CA LEU A 69 -5.17 -5.82 -12.66
C LEU A 69 -4.81 -6.18 -14.11
N ALA A 70 -3.59 -6.69 -14.31
CA ALA A 70 -3.13 -7.09 -15.64
C ALA A 70 -3.91 -8.28 -16.22
N GLY A 71 -4.65 -9.04 -15.39
CA GLY A 71 -5.56 -10.08 -15.87
C GLY A 71 -6.81 -9.56 -16.58
N ASP A 72 -7.10 -8.26 -16.51
CA ASP A 72 -8.31 -7.67 -17.08
C ASP A 72 -8.11 -7.02 -18.44
N VAL A 73 -6.87 -7.01 -18.97
CA VAL A 73 -6.51 -6.26 -20.19
C VAL A 73 -7.36 -6.67 -21.40
N ASP A 74 -7.74 -7.95 -21.49
CA ASP A 74 -8.53 -8.49 -22.60
C ASP A 74 -10.04 -8.55 -22.30
N THR A 75 -10.48 -7.98 -21.18
CA THR A 75 -11.89 -8.04 -20.77
C THR A 75 -12.71 -6.88 -21.35
N PRO A 76 -13.99 -7.10 -21.69
CA PRO A 76 -14.83 -6.04 -22.21
C PRO A 76 -15.12 -4.97 -21.14
N LEU A 77 -14.89 -3.71 -21.48
CA LEU A 77 -15.17 -2.55 -20.62
C LEU A 77 -16.68 -2.27 -20.55
N ASN A 78 -17.39 -3.00 -19.70
CA ASN A 78 -18.78 -2.73 -19.35
C ASN A 78 -18.93 -2.30 -17.88
N ALA A 79 -20.08 -1.75 -17.52
CA ALA A 79 -20.34 -1.23 -16.17
C ALA A 79 -20.11 -2.28 -15.07
N THR A 80 -20.45 -3.55 -15.33
CA THR A 80 -20.24 -4.66 -14.39
C THR A 80 -18.74 -4.91 -14.16
N GLN A 81 -17.95 -4.96 -15.23
CA GLN A 81 -16.49 -5.17 -15.13
C GLN A 81 -15.80 -3.98 -14.46
N LEU A 82 -16.19 -2.75 -14.79
CA LEU A 82 -15.69 -1.55 -14.12
C LEU A 82 -16.01 -1.56 -12.61
N GLY A 83 -17.23 -1.97 -12.24
CA GLY A 83 -17.62 -2.14 -10.84
C GLY A 83 -16.80 -3.20 -10.11
N ALA A 84 -16.59 -4.36 -10.75
CA ALA A 84 -15.78 -5.45 -10.19
C ALA A 84 -14.31 -5.05 -10.03
N LEU A 85 -13.73 -4.40 -11.04
CA LEU A 85 -12.37 -3.88 -11.02
C LEU A 85 -12.18 -2.85 -9.89
N ARG A 86 -13.12 -1.90 -9.77
CA ARG A 86 -13.11 -0.92 -8.69
C ARG A 86 -13.13 -1.60 -7.32
N SER A 87 -14.07 -2.52 -7.09
CA SER A 87 -14.17 -3.25 -5.81
C SER A 87 -12.89 -4.02 -5.49
N ARG A 88 -12.26 -4.65 -6.49
CA ARG A 88 -10.99 -5.37 -6.30
C ARG A 88 -9.84 -4.43 -5.95
N ILE A 89 -9.75 -3.25 -6.56
CA ILE A 89 -8.75 -2.22 -6.21
C ILE A 89 -8.97 -1.75 -4.76
N GLU A 90 -10.21 -1.43 -4.40
CA GLU A 90 -10.58 -0.99 -3.05
C GLU A 90 -10.23 -2.07 -2.00
N HIS A 91 -10.55 -3.34 -2.27
CA HIS A 91 -10.17 -4.46 -1.40
C HIS A 91 -8.65 -4.66 -1.32
N ALA A 92 -7.93 -4.63 -2.45
CA ALA A 92 -6.49 -4.82 -2.44
C ALA A 92 -5.78 -3.75 -1.60
N ILE A 93 -6.18 -2.48 -1.75
CA ILE A 93 -5.67 -1.38 -0.93
C ILE A 93 -6.00 -1.61 0.55
N LEU A 94 -7.25 -1.95 0.87
CA LEU A 94 -7.71 -2.16 2.25
C LEU A 94 -6.88 -3.22 3.00
N PHE A 95 -6.55 -4.32 2.34
CA PHE A 95 -5.82 -5.44 2.96
C PHE A 95 -4.30 -5.28 2.93
N PHE A 96 -3.75 -4.66 1.88
CA PHE A 96 -2.31 -4.68 1.63
C PHE A 96 -1.62 -3.31 1.76
N GLU A 97 -2.37 -2.21 1.90
CA GLU A 97 -1.80 -0.89 2.15
C GLU A 97 -2.55 -0.15 3.28
N PRO A 98 -2.41 -0.61 4.54
CA PRO A 98 -3.14 -0.06 5.70
C PRO A 98 -2.70 1.36 6.08
N ARG A 99 -1.61 1.89 5.50
CA ARG A 99 -1.09 3.23 5.79
C ARG A 99 -1.94 4.33 5.14
N ILE A 100 -2.77 3.98 4.15
CA ILE A 100 -3.64 4.94 3.46
C ILE A 100 -5.11 4.74 3.82
N LYS A 101 -5.86 5.83 3.85
CA LYS A 101 -7.31 5.86 3.91
C LYS A 101 -7.84 6.27 2.54
N LEU A 102 -8.29 5.28 1.79
CA LEU A 102 -8.86 5.47 0.46
C LEU A 102 -10.13 6.32 0.54
N ARG A 103 -10.22 7.37 -0.30
CA ARG A 103 -11.38 8.26 -0.43
C ARG A 103 -12.22 7.89 -1.64
N SER A 104 -11.59 7.72 -2.78
CA SER A 104 -12.28 7.28 -4.00
C SER A 104 -11.35 6.63 -5.00
N VAL A 105 -11.92 5.72 -5.80
CA VAL A 105 -11.31 5.16 -6.99
C VAL A 105 -12.16 5.58 -8.19
N THR A 106 -11.54 6.30 -9.12
CA THR A 106 -12.18 6.71 -10.37
C THR A 106 -11.52 5.98 -11.53
N LEU A 107 -12.33 5.31 -12.33
CA LEU A 107 -11.90 4.63 -13.55
C LEU A 107 -12.26 5.52 -14.74
N ASP A 108 -11.26 6.12 -15.37
CA ASP A 108 -11.42 7.00 -16.53
C ASP A 108 -11.28 6.20 -17.83
N THR A 109 -12.39 6.13 -18.56
CA THR A 109 -12.54 5.40 -19.83
C THR A 109 -12.42 6.31 -21.06
N ALA A 110 -12.02 7.58 -20.90
CA ALA A 110 -11.87 8.52 -22.02
C ALA A 110 -10.96 7.99 -23.15
N ARG A 111 -9.98 7.15 -22.81
CA ARG A 111 -9.05 6.50 -23.73
C ARG A 111 -9.27 5.00 -23.91
N ALA A 112 -10.47 4.51 -23.58
CA ALA A 112 -10.81 3.10 -23.72
C ALA A 112 -10.67 2.60 -25.17
N ALA A 113 -10.95 3.45 -26.16
CA ALA A 113 -10.77 3.13 -27.58
C ALA A 113 -9.30 2.90 -27.97
N ASP A 114 -8.36 3.50 -27.23
CA ASP A 114 -6.91 3.28 -27.39
C ASP A 114 -6.41 2.06 -26.59
N GLY A 115 -7.31 1.34 -25.90
CA GLY A 115 -6.94 0.27 -24.97
C GLY A 115 -6.33 0.77 -23.66
N VAL A 116 -6.56 2.03 -23.28
CA VAL A 116 -6.02 2.64 -22.06
C VAL A 116 -7.13 2.91 -21.05
N LEU A 117 -7.00 2.34 -19.86
CA LEU A 117 -7.85 2.63 -18.70
C LEU A 117 -7.03 3.37 -17.64
N ALA A 118 -7.36 4.63 -17.37
CA ALA A 118 -6.70 5.39 -16.33
C ALA A 118 -7.39 5.17 -14.97
N ILE A 119 -6.60 4.81 -13.95
CA ILE A 119 -7.08 4.55 -12.59
C ILE A 119 -6.60 5.71 -11.71
N HIS A 120 -7.53 6.50 -11.21
CA HIS A 120 -7.25 7.60 -10.30
C HIS A 120 -7.60 7.19 -8.87
N LEU A 121 -6.64 7.32 -7.97
CA LEU A 121 -6.78 7.03 -6.55
C LEU A 121 -6.69 8.34 -5.78
N ASP A 122 -7.74 8.64 -5.01
CA ASP A 122 -7.73 9.70 -4.01
C ASP A 122 -7.69 9.07 -2.62
N TYR A 123 -6.72 9.46 -1.79
CA TYR A 123 -6.49 8.87 -0.48
C TYR A 123 -5.78 9.84 0.46
N ASP A 124 -6.04 9.67 1.75
CA ASP A 124 -5.29 10.35 2.82
C ASP A 124 -4.28 9.39 3.45
N VAL A 125 -3.24 9.95 4.07
CA VAL A 125 -2.30 9.20 4.91
C VAL A 125 -2.53 9.62 6.38
N PRO A 126 -3.29 8.84 7.18
CA PRO A 126 -3.72 9.24 8.52
C PRO A 126 -2.55 9.45 9.50
N ALA A 127 -1.44 8.75 9.26
CA ALA A 127 -0.26 8.69 10.12
C ALA A 127 0.45 10.04 10.33
N ILE A 128 0.12 11.05 9.51
CA ILE A 128 0.65 12.41 9.65
C ILE A 128 -0.10 13.19 10.75
N ASN A 129 -1.15 12.62 11.36
CA ASN A 129 -1.92 13.24 12.45
C ASN A 129 -1.89 12.37 13.73
N SER A 130 -1.21 12.88 14.77
CA SER A 130 -0.87 12.13 15.98
C SER A 130 -2.02 11.94 16.99
N ARG A 131 -2.09 10.70 17.54
CA ARG A 131 -2.53 10.22 18.88
C ARG A 131 -4.03 10.21 19.29
N SER A 132 -4.53 9.01 19.63
CA SER A 132 -4.96 8.63 20.99
C SER A 132 -5.16 7.12 21.14
N ASN A 133 -4.96 6.60 22.35
CA ASN A 133 -5.29 5.24 22.78
C ASN A 133 -6.73 5.22 23.34
N MET A 134 -7.52 4.17 23.08
CA MET A 134 -8.82 3.94 23.72
C MET A 134 -8.82 2.55 24.35
N VAL A 135 -8.84 2.49 25.68
CA VAL A 135 -9.06 1.26 26.44
C VAL A 135 -10.56 1.07 26.58
N TYR A 136 -11.10 -0.01 26.01
CA TYR A 136 -12.48 -0.45 26.23
C TYR A 136 -12.47 -1.57 27.29
N PRO A 137 -12.94 -1.34 28.52
CA PRO A 137 -13.05 -2.43 29.47
C PRO A 137 -14.32 -3.24 29.20
N LEU A 138 -14.15 -4.49 28.75
CA LEU A 138 -15.20 -5.50 28.77
C LEU A 138 -15.04 -6.34 30.04
N TYR A 139 -15.76 -5.98 31.11
CA TYR A 139 -15.97 -6.90 32.22
C TYR A 139 -17.45 -7.29 32.29
N ILE A 140 -17.69 -8.60 32.28
CA ILE A 140 -18.95 -9.19 32.68
C ILE A 140 -19.01 -9.06 34.20
N LYS A 141 -19.91 -8.22 34.72
CA LYS A 141 -20.25 -8.26 36.13
C LYS A 141 -21.04 -9.54 36.39
N GLU A 142 -20.37 -10.63 36.74
CA GLU A 142 -21.00 -11.66 37.55
C GLU A 142 -21.07 -11.12 38.99
N GLY A 143 -22.26 -10.70 39.41
CA GLY A 143 -22.51 -10.29 40.77
C GLY A 143 -22.54 -11.50 41.70
N THR A 144 -21.43 -11.84 42.33
CA THR A 144 -21.42 -12.76 43.47
C THR A 144 -22.04 -12.04 44.67
N ASN A 145 -23.20 -12.51 45.13
CA ASN A 145 -23.80 -12.11 46.41
C ASN A 145 -22.87 -12.50 47.56
N VAL A 146 -21.98 -11.61 47.97
CA VAL A 146 -21.27 -11.73 49.25
C VAL A 146 -22.21 -11.24 50.34
N ARG A 147 -22.89 -12.17 51.03
CA ARG A 147 -23.46 -11.90 52.35
C ARG A 147 -22.30 -11.80 53.35
N MET A 148 -22.06 -10.59 53.86
CA MET A 148 -21.19 -10.38 55.02
C MET A 148 -21.89 -10.87 56.30
N PRO A 149 -21.22 -11.66 57.16
CA PRO A 149 -21.36 -11.58 58.61
C PRO A 149 -20.36 -10.59 59.22
#